data_AF-A0A453RVJ6-F1
#
_entry.id   AF-A0A453RVJ6-F1
#
_cell.length_a   1.000
_cell.length_b   1.000
_cell.length_c   1.000
_cell.angle_alpha   90.00
_cell.angle_beta   90.00
_cell.angle_gamma   90.00
#
_symmetry.space_group_name_H-M   'P 1'
#
loop_
_entity.id
_entity.type
_entity.pdbx_description
1 polymer ?
#
loop_
_entity_poly.entity_id
_entity_poly.type
_entity_poly.pdbx_seq_one_letter_code
_entity_poly.pdbx_strand_id
1 'polypeptide(L)'
;EQLVKLREENGSLRRSMESSNYKAVSGNSNGTLQRSPSRMQRNTDQEKTSSVLKQNGYGGGASQVIQKNGPHPLPVHYKGDALVEERAYFASKQASLENEIKQLKQQLRCYSNKEDDTTRRLEDENKRNEFLQQQLNELKVDKEMIAKGSLYEELVNMESTTQKVDNSTSDVDNFSDVEKVKDEMASLKKALQGAFHERDRALQNLSRLKQHLLDKDLEDQEKMDEDSKVIEELRAICEQQRAHIVQLERALKVEMTKQEESKKTINDERSRSNEQIEDLQYKLANCMNALESKDQELLNLQSALGQYYAESEAKERLGDDLAMAREALAKLSESLKVANQGIEISRREKDEVVAKLSQAEKMLADGKRSLQKLEDDNSRLRHALEQSMTTVNRMSLDSDNSVDRRIVIKLLVTYFQRNHSKEVLDLMVRMLGFSEEDKQRIGSAQSNVGKVVVRGVLGLPGRLVGGLVGGNSAGKSTHAPQDNQSFADLWVDFLLKETEEREKQKASEAAARLSHEENQTTSRSASNLQASQHIANPGLSTKPHQFDRPDSDEFRMVPLAPMYTSMQTPLK
;
A
#
# COMPACT_ATOMS: atom_id res chain seq x y z
N GLU A 1 -8.44 -17.15 -16.69
CA GLU A 1 -9.77 -17.67 -17.03
C GLU A 1 -10.92 -16.80 -16.53
N GLN A 2 -11.16 -16.65 -15.21
CA GLN A 2 -12.32 -15.89 -14.68
C GLN A 2 -12.49 -14.47 -15.27
N LEU A 3 -11.41 -13.71 -15.45
CA LEU A 3 -11.42 -12.39 -16.11
C LEU A 3 -11.79 -12.41 -17.61
N VAL A 4 -11.61 -13.54 -18.30
CA VAL A 4 -12.07 -13.72 -19.68
C VAL A 4 -13.58 -13.95 -19.67
N LYS A 5 -14.05 -14.83 -18.79
CA LYS A 5 -15.48 -15.14 -18.62
C LYS A 5 -16.30 -13.89 -18.28
N LEU A 6 -15.81 -13.06 -17.34
CA LEU A 6 -16.41 -11.75 -17.03
C LEU A 6 -16.44 -10.79 -18.24
N ARG A 7 -15.45 -10.85 -19.15
CA ARG A 7 -15.42 -10.01 -20.36
C ARG A 7 -16.45 -10.49 -21.40
N GLU A 8 -16.62 -11.79 -21.56
CA GLU A 8 -17.64 -12.39 -22.44
C GLU A 8 -19.06 -12.15 -21.92
N GLU A 9 -19.25 -12.22 -20.60
CA GLU A 9 -20.52 -11.97 -19.91
C GLU A 9 -20.95 -10.50 -20.04
N ASN A 10 -20.04 -9.55 -19.75
CA ASN A 10 -20.28 -8.12 -20.00
C ASN A 10 -20.52 -7.81 -21.49
N GLY A 11 -19.77 -8.46 -22.40
CA GLY A 11 -19.97 -8.35 -23.85
C GLY A 11 -21.29 -8.94 -24.35
N SER A 12 -21.96 -9.76 -23.53
CA SER A 12 -23.27 -10.35 -23.84
C SER A 12 -24.41 -9.54 -23.23
N LEU A 13 -24.25 -9.07 -21.99
CA LEU A 13 -25.14 -8.08 -21.35
C LEU A 13 -25.26 -6.81 -22.20
N ARG A 14 -24.13 -6.28 -22.70
CA ARG A 14 -24.13 -5.09 -23.56
C ARG A 14 -24.93 -5.29 -24.86
N ARG A 15 -24.73 -6.43 -25.55
CA ARG A 15 -25.50 -6.76 -26.76
C ARG A 15 -26.98 -6.96 -26.48
N SER A 16 -27.35 -7.46 -25.29
CA SER A 16 -28.74 -7.59 -24.85
C SER A 16 -29.40 -6.22 -24.62
N MET A 17 -28.71 -5.31 -23.92
CA MET A 17 -29.13 -3.91 -23.73
C MET A 17 -29.30 -3.18 -25.07
N GLU A 18 -28.32 -3.29 -25.97
CA GLU A 18 -28.37 -2.69 -27.30
C GLU A 18 -29.54 -3.27 -28.12
N SER A 19 -29.77 -4.59 -28.08
CA SER A 19 -30.91 -5.24 -28.75
C SER A 19 -32.28 -4.78 -28.24
N SER A 20 -32.38 -4.39 -26.97
CA SER A 20 -33.63 -3.92 -26.35
C SER A 20 -34.01 -2.50 -26.83
N ASN A 21 -33.02 -1.63 -27.03
CA ASN A 21 -33.24 -0.20 -27.30
C ASN A 21 -33.82 0.12 -28.70
N TYR A 22 -33.82 -0.82 -29.64
CA TYR A 22 -34.31 -0.59 -31.01
C TYR A 22 -35.84 -0.71 -31.17
N LYS A 23 -36.61 -0.95 -30.10
CA LYS A 23 -38.03 -1.34 -30.18
C LYS A 23 -39.05 -0.34 -29.61
N ALA A 24 -38.62 0.90 -29.32
CA ALA A 24 -39.41 1.86 -28.54
C ALA A 24 -39.56 3.28 -29.15
N VAL A 25 -39.48 3.44 -30.48
CA VAL A 25 -39.85 4.70 -31.17
C VAL A 25 -40.62 4.41 -32.47
N SER A 26 -41.62 5.26 -32.75
CA SER A 26 -42.46 5.35 -33.96
C SER A 26 -43.70 4.43 -34.01
N GLY A 27 -44.81 5.01 -34.47
CA GLY A 27 -46.10 4.34 -34.66
C GLY A 27 -46.87 4.93 -35.85
N ASN A 28 -48.06 4.37 -36.12
CA ASN A 28 -49.02 4.74 -37.16
C ASN A 28 -48.55 4.74 -38.63
N SER A 29 -48.89 3.65 -39.35
CA SER A 29 -49.61 3.77 -40.63
C SER A 29 -50.36 2.46 -40.96
N ASN A 30 -51.52 2.55 -41.60
CA ASN A 30 -52.37 1.40 -41.97
C ASN A 30 -51.73 0.53 -43.07
N GLY A 31 -52.03 -0.78 -43.09
CA GLY A 31 -51.59 -1.69 -44.16
C GLY A 31 -52.20 -3.09 -44.09
N THR A 32 -53.35 -3.29 -44.74
CA THR A 32 -54.01 -4.61 -44.85
C THR A 32 -53.32 -5.50 -45.89
N LEU A 33 -52.97 -6.75 -45.54
CA LEU A 33 -52.81 -7.83 -46.53
C LEU A 33 -52.83 -9.24 -45.89
N GLN A 34 -53.49 -10.18 -46.58
CA GLN A 34 -53.52 -11.60 -46.21
C GLN A 34 -52.28 -12.33 -46.75
N ARG A 35 -51.69 -13.24 -45.95
CA ARG A 35 -51.31 -14.58 -46.46
C ARG A 35 -50.90 -15.58 -45.36
N SER A 36 -51.42 -16.79 -45.51
CA SER A 36 -50.95 -18.05 -44.90
C SER A 36 -50.63 -19.04 -46.05
N PRO A 37 -50.16 -20.28 -45.82
CA PRO A 37 -49.65 -20.91 -44.60
C PRO A 37 -48.28 -21.62 -44.80
N SER A 38 -47.93 -22.50 -43.85
CA SER A 38 -47.04 -23.68 -43.99
C SER A 38 -45.53 -23.51 -43.82
N ARG A 39 -45.00 -24.17 -42.77
CA ARG A 39 -44.25 -25.44 -42.94
C ARG A 39 -44.22 -26.25 -41.64
N MET A 40 -44.70 -27.49 -41.65
CA MET A 40 -44.39 -28.46 -40.60
C MET A 40 -42.93 -28.91 -40.74
N GLN A 41 -42.22 -29.08 -39.62
CA GLN A 41 -41.15 -30.06 -39.56
C GLN A 41 -41.09 -30.74 -38.18
N ARG A 42 -41.75 -31.90 -38.11
CA ARG A 42 -41.55 -32.91 -37.07
C ARG A 42 -40.21 -33.60 -37.35
N ASN A 43 -39.41 -33.84 -36.32
CA ASN A 43 -38.45 -34.94 -36.28
C ASN A 43 -38.32 -35.42 -34.83
N THR A 44 -38.04 -36.70 -34.66
CA THR A 44 -37.92 -37.42 -33.39
C THR A 44 -36.45 -37.77 -33.12
N ASP A 45 -36.26 -38.70 -32.16
CA ASP A 45 -35.08 -39.56 -31.97
C ASP A 45 -34.02 -39.04 -30.97
N GLN A 46 -33.35 -39.90 -30.21
CA GLN A 46 -33.77 -41.13 -29.51
C GLN A 46 -32.80 -41.34 -28.33
N GLU A 47 -33.25 -42.10 -27.33
CA GLU A 47 -32.53 -42.61 -26.15
C GLU A 47 -31.02 -42.88 -26.33
N LYS A 48 -30.24 -42.60 -25.27
CA LYS A 48 -29.21 -43.54 -24.83
C LYS A 48 -28.90 -43.46 -23.33
N THR A 49 -29.43 -44.44 -22.60
CA THR A 49 -28.99 -44.76 -21.23
C THR A 49 -27.79 -45.71 -21.27
N SER A 50 -26.73 -45.42 -20.52
CA SER A 50 -25.71 -46.43 -20.20
C SER A 50 -24.96 -46.10 -18.90
N SER A 51 -25.30 -46.80 -17.83
CA SER A 51 -24.46 -46.94 -16.63
C SER A 51 -23.38 -48.02 -16.84
N VAL A 52 -22.20 -47.90 -16.21
CA VAL A 52 -21.47 -49.07 -15.65
C VAL A 52 -20.31 -48.66 -14.69
N LEU A 53 -20.42 -49.18 -13.47
CA LEU A 53 -19.40 -49.73 -12.56
C LEU A 53 -17.89 -49.74 -12.95
N LYS A 54 -17.00 -49.25 -12.05
CA LYS A 54 -16.02 -50.02 -11.20
C LYS A 54 -15.03 -49.11 -10.43
N GLN A 55 -14.76 -49.34 -9.12
CA GLN A 55 -13.66 -50.13 -8.49
C GLN A 55 -12.23 -49.70 -8.89
N ASN A 56 -11.20 -49.57 -8.02
CA ASN A 56 -10.96 -49.82 -6.57
C ASN A 56 -10.01 -48.70 -6.03
N GLY A 57 -9.62 -48.55 -4.75
CA GLY A 57 -9.92 -49.27 -3.48
C GLY A 57 -8.70 -49.22 -2.51
N TYR A 58 -8.93 -49.56 -1.22
CA TYR A 58 -7.94 -49.65 -0.11
C TYR A 58 -7.29 -48.33 0.39
N GLY A 59 -6.98 -48.18 1.69
CA GLY A 59 -7.37 -49.02 2.84
C GLY A 59 -6.48 -48.84 4.09
N GLY A 60 -7.02 -49.15 5.28
CA GLY A 60 -6.28 -49.24 6.55
C GLY A 60 -6.19 -47.91 7.33
N GLY A 61 -6.36 -47.88 8.66
CA GLY A 61 -6.75 -48.97 9.56
C GLY A 61 -7.22 -48.46 10.93
N ALA A 62 -8.09 -49.23 11.59
CA ALA A 62 -8.58 -48.92 12.94
C ALA A 62 -7.80 -49.69 14.01
N SER A 63 -7.91 -49.29 15.28
CA SER A 63 -7.68 -50.19 16.41
C SER A 63 -8.47 -49.83 17.67
N GLN A 64 -9.33 -50.78 18.03
CA GLN A 64 -9.73 -51.21 19.38
C GLN A 64 -10.13 -50.20 20.46
N VAL A 65 -11.41 -50.34 20.84
CA VAL A 65 -11.86 -50.17 22.23
C VAL A 65 -11.14 -51.20 23.12
N ILE A 66 -10.49 -50.74 24.19
CA ILE A 66 -10.16 -51.55 25.37
C ILE A 66 -10.50 -50.74 26.62
N GLN A 67 -11.35 -51.27 27.50
CA GLN A 67 -11.56 -50.74 28.84
C GLN A 67 -10.47 -51.26 29.80
N LYS A 68 -9.81 -50.37 30.53
CA LYS A 68 -9.22 -50.65 31.85
C LYS A 68 -9.32 -49.42 32.76
N ASN A 69 -9.28 -49.68 34.07
CA ASN A 69 -9.52 -48.69 35.12
C ASN A 69 -8.31 -47.75 35.33
N GLY A 70 -8.53 -46.59 35.96
CA GLY A 70 -7.50 -45.59 36.29
C GLY A 70 -6.61 -45.95 37.50
N PRO A 71 -5.97 -44.98 38.22
CA PRO A 71 -6.43 -43.59 38.38
C PRO A 71 -5.35 -42.46 38.31
N HIS A 72 -5.87 -41.22 38.37
CA HIS A 72 -5.23 -39.92 38.68
C HIS A 72 -4.24 -39.26 37.68
N PRO A 73 -4.30 -37.91 37.53
CA PRO A 73 -3.45 -37.13 36.61
C PRO A 73 -2.30 -36.37 37.30
N LEU A 74 -1.37 -35.85 36.49
CA LEU A 74 -0.54 -34.68 36.81
C LEU A 74 -0.70 -33.62 35.70
N PRO A 75 -0.72 -32.31 36.02
CA PRO A 75 -1.06 -31.28 35.06
C PRO A 75 0.13 -30.90 34.16
N VAL A 76 -0.02 -31.10 32.85
CA VAL A 76 0.83 -30.49 31.82
C VAL A 76 0.07 -29.31 31.21
N HIS A 77 0.75 -28.19 30.95
CA HIS A 77 0.11 -26.93 30.57
C HIS A 77 -0.73 -27.04 29.28
N TYR A 78 -2.05 -26.93 29.42
CA TYR A 78 -3.00 -26.86 28.32
C TYR A 78 -2.87 -25.54 27.55
N LYS A 79 -2.11 -25.57 26.44
CA LYS A 79 -2.11 -24.53 25.40
C LYS A 79 -2.53 -25.04 24.01
N GLY A 80 -2.67 -26.36 23.84
CA GLY A 80 -3.21 -26.97 22.63
C GLY A 80 -4.74 -26.97 22.61
N ASP A 81 -5.36 -27.47 23.69
CA ASP A 81 -6.79 -27.74 23.78
C ASP A 81 -7.65 -26.49 23.53
N ALA A 82 -7.24 -25.33 24.05
CA ALA A 82 -7.93 -24.05 23.80
C ALA A 82 -7.99 -23.69 22.30
N LEU A 83 -6.93 -23.96 21.53
CA LEU A 83 -6.89 -23.73 20.08
C LEU A 83 -7.69 -24.78 19.30
N VAL A 84 -7.85 -26.00 19.86
CA VAL A 84 -8.72 -27.04 19.29
C VAL A 84 -10.19 -26.70 19.53
N GLU A 85 -10.53 -26.22 20.72
CA GLU A 85 -11.87 -25.78 21.11
C GLU A 85 -12.30 -24.51 20.35
N GLU A 86 -11.41 -23.52 20.23
CA GLU A 86 -11.62 -22.32 19.40
C GLU A 86 -11.84 -22.70 17.92
N ARG A 87 -11.02 -23.61 17.37
CA ARG A 87 -11.19 -24.10 15.99
C ARG A 87 -12.50 -24.88 15.81
N ALA A 88 -12.93 -25.64 16.81
CA ALA A 88 -14.22 -26.34 16.80
C ALA A 88 -15.40 -25.35 16.88
N TYR A 89 -15.29 -24.29 17.69
CA TYR A 89 -16.26 -23.21 17.76
C TYR A 89 -16.40 -22.47 16.43
N PHE A 90 -15.28 -22.09 15.78
CA PHE A 90 -15.32 -21.46 14.45
C PHE A 90 -15.90 -22.40 13.38
N ALA A 91 -15.55 -23.69 13.38
CA ALA A 91 -16.13 -24.66 12.45
C ALA A 91 -17.65 -24.85 12.67
N SER A 92 -18.11 -24.87 13.92
CA SER A 92 -19.53 -24.91 14.27
C SER A 92 -20.27 -23.65 13.80
N LYS A 93 -19.69 -22.46 14.04
CA LYS A 93 -20.25 -21.17 13.60
C LYS A 93 -20.32 -21.05 12.08
N GLN A 94 -19.28 -21.52 11.36
CA GLN A 94 -19.31 -21.61 9.90
C GLN A 94 -20.41 -22.55 9.41
N ALA A 95 -20.53 -23.76 9.99
CA ALA A 95 -21.58 -24.71 9.62
C ALA A 95 -22.99 -24.16 9.88
N SER A 96 -23.17 -23.37 10.95
CA SER A 96 -24.41 -22.64 11.24
C SER A 96 -24.74 -21.65 10.14
N LEU A 97 -23.80 -20.77 9.78
CA LEU A 97 -23.98 -19.77 8.72
C LEU A 97 -24.20 -20.42 7.34
N GLU A 98 -23.51 -21.51 7.02
CA GLU A 98 -23.76 -22.27 5.80
C GLU A 98 -25.17 -22.88 5.74
N ASN A 99 -25.73 -23.29 6.88
CA ASN A 99 -27.09 -23.82 6.95
C ASN A 99 -28.15 -22.72 6.88
N GLU A 100 -27.90 -21.56 7.49
CA GLU A 100 -28.72 -20.35 7.33
C GLU A 100 -28.74 -19.87 5.87
N ILE A 101 -27.59 -19.84 5.19
CA ILE A 101 -27.48 -19.53 3.76
C ILE A 101 -28.25 -20.56 2.91
N LYS A 102 -28.25 -21.86 3.27
CA LYS A 102 -29.06 -22.88 2.59
C LYS A 102 -30.57 -22.62 2.81
N GLN A 103 -30.98 -22.26 4.02
CA GLN A 103 -32.37 -21.97 4.39
C GLN A 103 -32.89 -20.72 3.66
N LEU A 104 -32.12 -19.63 3.63
CA LEU A 104 -32.47 -18.40 2.90
C LEU A 104 -32.56 -18.67 1.38
N LYS A 105 -31.62 -19.44 0.80
CA LYS A 105 -31.70 -19.86 -0.61
C LYS A 105 -32.91 -20.76 -0.89
N GLN A 106 -33.35 -21.57 0.08
CA GLN A 106 -34.58 -22.36 -0.04
C GLN A 106 -35.82 -21.46 0.00
N GLN A 107 -35.89 -20.52 0.95
CA GLN A 107 -36.99 -19.57 1.04
C GLN A 107 -37.11 -18.71 -0.23
N LEU A 108 -36.00 -18.21 -0.77
CA LEU A 108 -36.00 -17.42 -2.01
C LEU A 108 -36.56 -18.21 -3.21
N ARG A 109 -36.20 -19.49 -3.35
CA ARG A 109 -36.82 -20.39 -4.35
C ARG A 109 -38.31 -20.60 -4.09
N CYS A 110 -38.72 -20.76 -2.83
CA CYS A 110 -40.13 -20.87 -2.47
C CYS A 110 -40.94 -19.58 -2.69
N TYR A 111 -40.30 -18.41 -2.72
CA TYR A 111 -40.93 -17.14 -3.13
C TYR A 111 -41.00 -17.03 -4.66
N SER A 112 -39.90 -17.27 -5.37
CA SER A 112 -39.85 -17.28 -6.85
C SER A 112 -40.92 -18.21 -7.45
N ASN A 113 -41.03 -19.45 -6.95
CA ASN A 113 -42.05 -20.39 -7.43
C ASN A 113 -43.49 -19.92 -7.15
N LYS A 114 -43.73 -19.17 -6.05
CA LYS A 114 -45.05 -18.58 -5.76
C LYS A 114 -45.35 -17.41 -6.69
N GLU A 115 -44.34 -16.61 -7.01
CA GLU A 115 -44.43 -15.52 -7.98
C GLU A 115 -44.81 -16.08 -9.36
N ASP A 116 -44.11 -17.12 -9.83
CA ASP A 116 -44.42 -17.87 -11.06
C ASP A 116 -45.84 -18.49 -11.07
N ASP A 117 -46.33 -18.96 -9.93
CA ASP A 117 -47.72 -19.45 -9.80
C ASP A 117 -48.75 -18.30 -9.83
N THR A 118 -48.43 -17.13 -9.27
CA THR A 118 -49.31 -15.96 -9.30
C THR A 118 -49.38 -15.30 -10.67
N THR A 119 -48.27 -15.22 -11.41
CA THR A 119 -48.25 -14.66 -12.76
C THR A 119 -49.08 -15.52 -13.73
N ARG A 120 -48.94 -16.84 -13.69
CA ARG A 120 -49.80 -17.76 -14.49
C ARG A 120 -51.28 -17.61 -14.18
N ARG A 121 -51.66 -17.51 -12.90
CA ARG A 121 -53.07 -17.27 -12.51
C ARG A 121 -53.59 -15.94 -13.06
N LEU A 122 -52.77 -14.89 -13.04
CA LEU A 122 -53.14 -13.58 -13.58
C LEU A 122 -53.27 -13.61 -15.11
N GLU A 123 -52.40 -14.35 -15.82
CA GLU A 123 -52.58 -14.61 -17.25
C GLU A 123 -53.88 -15.38 -17.56
N ASP A 124 -54.21 -16.40 -16.78
CA ASP A 124 -55.41 -17.22 -17.02
C ASP A 124 -56.71 -16.48 -16.68
N GLU A 125 -56.70 -15.60 -15.67
CA GLU A 125 -57.82 -14.69 -15.42
C GLU A 125 -57.90 -13.55 -16.46
N ASN A 126 -56.79 -13.10 -17.04
CA ASN A 126 -56.83 -12.20 -18.20
C ASN A 126 -57.47 -12.89 -19.42
N LYS A 127 -57.10 -14.15 -19.72
CA LYS A 127 -57.75 -14.96 -20.78
C LYS A 127 -59.26 -15.15 -20.52
N ARG A 128 -59.67 -15.33 -19.25
CA ARG A 128 -61.10 -15.32 -18.87
C ARG A 128 -61.78 -13.99 -19.13
N ASN A 129 -61.15 -12.87 -18.75
CA ASN A 129 -61.72 -11.54 -18.98
C ASN A 129 -61.86 -11.23 -20.47
N GLU A 130 -60.87 -11.58 -21.31
CA GLU A 130 -60.97 -11.47 -22.77
C GLU A 130 -62.14 -12.29 -23.33
N PHE A 131 -62.31 -13.54 -22.87
CA PHE A 131 -63.42 -14.42 -23.29
C PHE A 131 -64.80 -13.93 -22.81
N LEU A 132 -64.90 -13.40 -21.59
CA LEU A 132 -66.13 -12.79 -21.08
C LEU A 132 -66.47 -11.50 -21.85
N GLN A 133 -65.46 -10.72 -22.23
CA GLN A 133 -65.65 -9.49 -23.00
C GLN A 133 -66.01 -9.78 -24.48
N GLN A 134 -65.56 -10.91 -25.03
CA GLN A 134 -66.07 -11.42 -26.31
C GLN A 134 -67.56 -11.80 -26.21
N GLN A 135 -67.97 -12.62 -25.24
CA GLN A 135 -69.37 -12.97 -25.01
C GLN A 135 -70.27 -11.74 -24.74
N LEU A 136 -69.77 -10.73 -24.02
CA LEU A 136 -70.51 -9.49 -23.76
C LEU A 136 -70.78 -8.72 -25.06
N ASN A 137 -69.83 -8.70 -25.99
CA ASN A 137 -70.01 -8.08 -27.31
C ASN A 137 -70.96 -8.89 -28.21
N GLU A 138 -70.87 -10.22 -28.16
CA GLU A 138 -71.73 -11.15 -28.90
C GLU A 138 -73.20 -11.02 -28.46
N LEU A 139 -73.46 -11.13 -27.15
CA LEU A 139 -74.80 -10.90 -26.56
C LEU A 139 -75.34 -9.49 -26.82
N LYS A 140 -74.48 -8.48 -27.00
CA LYS A 140 -74.90 -7.13 -27.38
C LYS A 140 -75.38 -7.10 -28.84
N VAL A 141 -74.69 -7.77 -29.76
CA VAL A 141 -75.10 -7.89 -31.17
C VAL A 141 -76.42 -8.67 -31.27
N ASP A 142 -76.56 -9.79 -30.56
CA ASP A 142 -77.80 -10.57 -30.53
C ASP A 142 -78.98 -9.76 -30.00
N LYS A 143 -78.78 -8.99 -28.92
CA LYS A 143 -79.80 -8.09 -28.37
C LYS A 143 -80.20 -7.00 -29.37
N GLU A 144 -79.25 -6.44 -30.12
CA GLU A 144 -79.53 -5.47 -31.19
C GLU A 144 -80.17 -6.09 -32.44
N MET A 145 -80.03 -7.41 -32.66
CA MET A 145 -80.68 -8.15 -33.73
C MET A 145 -82.14 -8.50 -33.36
N ILE A 146 -82.36 -9.07 -32.17
CA ILE A 146 -83.70 -9.42 -31.66
C ILE A 146 -84.59 -8.18 -31.57
N ALA A 147 -84.06 -7.06 -31.09
CA ALA A 147 -84.78 -5.77 -31.02
C ALA A 147 -85.19 -5.21 -32.39
N LYS A 148 -84.57 -5.65 -33.50
CA LYS A 148 -84.93 -5.27 -34.87
C LYS A 148 -85.87 -6.27 -35.54
N GLY A 149 -85.74 -7.56 -35.23
CA GLY A 149 -86.63 -8.61 -35.73
C GLY A 149 -88.04 -8.53 -35.15
N SER A 150 -88.16 -8.41 -33.82
CA SER A 150 -89.45 -8.52 -33.11
C SER A 150 -90.50 -7.47 -33.51
N LEU A 151 -90.09 -6.33 -34.08
CA LEU A 151 -91.00 -5.26 -34.51
C LEU A 151 -91.61 -5.48 -35.90
N TYR A 152 -91.18 -6.51 -36.65
CA TYR A 152 -91.62 -6.73 -38.04
C TYR A 152 -92.71 -7.80 -38.17
N GLU A 153 -92.93 -8.62 -37.14
CA GLU A 153 -93.72 -9.86 -37.23
C GLU A 153 -95.10 -9.76 -36.52
N GLU A 154 -95.23 -8.87 -35.54
CA GLU A 154 -96.48 -8.68 -34.76
C GLU A 154 -97.57 -7.90 -35.53
N LEU A 155 -97.20 -7.16 -36.58
CA LEU A 155 -98.13 -6.34 -37.39
C LEU A 155 -98.94 -7.11 -38.44
N VAL A 156 -98.63 -8.39 -38.70
CA VAL A 156 -99.19 -9.14 -39.84
C VAL A 156 -100.43 -9.97 -39.47
N ASN A 157 -100.61 -10.31 -38.19
CA ASN A 157 -101.52 -11.39 -37.77
C ASN A 157 -102.88 -10.95 -37.19
N MET A 158 -103.33 -9.70 -37.41
CA MET A 158 -104.56 -9.15 -36.78
C MET A 158 -105.65 -8.64 -37.76
N GLU A 159 -105.65 -9.02 -39.04
CA GLU A 159 -106.69 -8.58 -39.99
C GLU A 159 -107.33 -9.72 -40.80
N SER A 160 -108.28 -10.46 -40.20
CA SER A 160 -109.34 -11.21 -40.93
C SER A 160 -110.40 -11.87 -40.03
N THR A 161 -111.63 -11.98 -40.56
CA THR A 161 -112.76 -12.88 -40.20
C THR A 161 -113.95 -12.28 -39.42
N THR A 162 -115.13 -12.21 -40.05
CA THR A 162 -116.48 -12.22 -39.40
C THR A 162 -117.59 -12.50 -40.46
N GLN A 163 -118.64 -13.26 -40.09
CA GLN A 163 -120.09 -13.01 -40.37
C GLN A 163 -120.96 -14.20 -40.88
N LYS A 164 -121.93 -14.61 -40.03
CA LYS A 164 -123.33 -15.15 -40.19
C LYS A 164 -123.71 -16.11 -41.36
N VAL A 165 -124.57 -17.15 -41.25
CA VAL A 165 -125.69 -17.59 -40.35
C VAL A 165 -127.12 -17.14 -40.76
N ASP A 166 -128.12 -18.04 -40.58
CA ASP A 166 -129.62 -17.94 -40.69
C ASP A 166 -130.32 -18.00 -42.08
N ASN A 167 -131.60 -18.42 -42.26
CA ASN A 167 -132.53 -19.34 -41.52
C ASN A 167 -133.83 -19.71 -42.34
N SER A 168 -134.52 -20.80 -41.93
CA SER A 168 -135.77 -21.55 -42.27
C SER A 168 -137.11 -20.91 -42.80
N THR A 169 -138.12 -21.78 -43.08
CA THR A 169 -139.61 -21.57 -43.29
C THR A 169 -140.08 -21.08 -44.70
N SER A 170 -141.36 -21.02 -45.16
CA SER A 170 -142.75 -21.17 -44.63
C SER A 170 -143.81 -21.35 -45.78
N ASP A 171 -145.13 -21.62 -45.67
CA ASP A 171 -146.01 -22.54 -44.90
C ASP A 171 -147.53 -22.45 -45.34
N VAL A 172 -148.35 -23.51 -45.11
CA VAL A 172 -149.84 -23.55 -44.84
C VAL A 172 -150.96 -23.21 -45.88
N ASP A 173 -152.10 -23.96 -45.83
CA ASP A 173 -153.55 -23.55 -46.00
C ASP A 173 -154.53 -24.79 -45.95
N ASN A 174 -155.89 -24.75 -45.84
CA ASN A 174 -156.84 -24.01 -44.95
C ASN A 174 -158.32 -24.56 -44.96
N PHE A 175 -159.20 -24.00 -44.10
CA PHE A 175 -160.70 -23.86 -44.12
C PHE A 175 -161.73 -25.01 -44.37
N SER A 176 -162.64 -25.26 -43.39
CA SER A 176 -164.14 -25.33 -43.50
C SER A 176 -164.78 -25.68 -42.12
N ASP A 177 -166.08 -25.41 -41.88
CA ASP A 177 -166.71 -25.22 -40.54
C ASP A 177 -167.67 -26.34 -40.01
N VAL A 178 -168.05 -26.23 -38.72
CA VAL A 178 -168.89 -27.16 -37.90
C VAL A 178 -168.26 -28.51 -37.51
N GLU A 179 -167.77 -29.33 -38.43
CA GLU A 179 -166.88 -30.45 -38.02
C GLU A 179 -165.65 -29.85 -37.32
N LYS A 180 -165.19 -28.72 -37.86
CA LYS A 180 -164.31 -27.73 -37.25
C LYS A 180 -164.61 -27.33 -35.81
N VAL A 181 -165.83 -27.40 -35.26
CA VAL A 181 -166.06 -27.10 -33.82
C VAL A 181 -165.68 -28.32 -32.96
N LYS A 182 -165.91 -29.53 -33.46
CA LYS A 182 -165.37 -30.76 -32.88
C LYS A 182 -163.86 -30.84 -33.07
N ASP A 183 -163.34 -30.47 -34.24
CA ASP A 183 -161.92 -30.45 -34.54
C ASP A 183 -161.20 -29.28 -33.85
N GLU A 184 -161.85 -28.15 -33.60
CA GLU A 184 -161.36 -27.06 -32.75
C GLU A 184 -161.39 -27.51 -31.28
N MET A 185 -162.40 -28.26 -30.81
CA MET A 185 -162.38 -28.80 -29.45
C MET A 185 -161.34 -29.93 -29.29
N ALA A 186 -161.13 -30.76 -30.31
CA ALA A 186 -160.07 -31.76 -30.37
C ALA A 186 -158.69 -31.11 -30.55
N SER A 187 -158.60 -30.00 -31.29
CA SER A 187 -157.39 -29.19 -31.47
C SER A 187 -157.06 -28.43 -30.20
N LEU A 188 -158.01 -27.79 -29.51
CA LEU A 188 -157.83 -27.23 -28.18
C LEU A 188 -157.42 -28.32 -27.18
N LYS A 189 -158.01 -29.52 -27.23
CA LYS A 189 -157.58 -30.64 -26.38
C LYS A 189 -156.15 -31.10 -26.69
N LYS A 190 -155.78 -31.18 -27.98
CA LYS A 190 -154.45 -31.56 -28.47
C LYS A 190 -153.41 -30.47 -28.19
N ALA A 191 -153.78 -29.20 -28.29
CA ALA A 191 -152.97 -28.03 -27.97
C ALA A 191 -152.85 -27.83 -26.46
N LEU A 192 -153.87 -28.17 -25.68
CA LEU A 192 -153.80 -28.23 -24.21
C LEU A 192 -152.88 -29.38 -23.76
N GLN A 193 -152.98 -30.56 -24.39
CA GLN A 193 -152.01 -31.65 -24.16
C GLN A 193 -150.60 -31.26 -24.62
N GLY A 194 -150.46 -30.58 -25.76
CA GLY A 194 -149.21 -30.01 -26.26
C GLY A 194 -148.61 -29.02 -25.27
N ALA A 195 -149.39 -28.05 -24.80
CA ALA A 195 -149.02 -27.07 -23.78
C ALA A 195 -148.68 -27.73 -22.44
N PHE A 196 -149.36 -28.81 -22.03
CA PHE A 196 -148.93 -29.62 -20.88
C PHE A 196 -147.58 -30.30 -21.14
N HIS A 197 -147.37 -30.94 -22.29
CA HIS A 197 -146.10 -31.58 -22.64
C HIS A 197 -144.95 -30.58 -22.87
N GLU A 198 -145.25 -29.34 -23.24
CA GLU A 198 -144.30 -28.24 -23.38
C GLU A 198 -143.99 -27.59 -22.03
N ARG A 199 -144.99 -27.37 -21.17
CA ARG A 199 -144.80 -27.01 -19.76
C ARG A 199 -143.94 -28.06 -19.05
N ASP A 200 -144.20 -29.34 -19.27
CA ASP A 200 -143.49 -30.41 -18.58
C ASP A 200 -142.06 -30.57 -19.12
N ARG A 201 -141.83 -30.39 -20.43
CA ARG A 201 -140.49 -30.23 -21.00
C ARG A 201 -139.78 -28.96 -20.48
N ALA A 202 -140.49 -27.85 -20.30
CA ALA A 202 -139.93 -26.62 -19.76
C ALA A 202 -139.56 -26.78 -18.27
N LEU A 203 -140.36 -27.50 -17.48
CA LEU A 203 -140.05 -27.86 -16.09
C LEU A 203 -138.86 -28.82 -16.00
N GLN A 204 -138.73 -29.78 -16.91
CA GLN A 204 -137.55 -30.65 -17.03
C GLN A 204 -136.29 -29.85 -17.41
N ASN A 205 -136.39 -28.95 -18.40
CA ASN A 205 -135.30 -28.08 -18.82
C ASN A 205 -134.88 -27.10 -17.71
N LEU A 206 -135.84 -26.51 -16.99
CA LEU A 206 -135.59 -25.65 -15.83
C LEU A 206 -134.93 -26.43 -14.70
N SER A 207 -135.36 -27.67 -14.43
CA SER A 207 -134.74 -28.55 -13.43
C SER A 207 -133.30 -28.89 -13.83
N ARG A 208 -133.05 -29.20 -15.10
CA ARG A 208 -131.70 -29.46 -15.64
C ARG A 208 -130.80 -28.23 -15.59
N LEU A 209 -131.33 -27.05 -15.93
CA LEU A 209 -130.61 -25.79 -15.85
C LEU A 209 -130.28 -25.43 -14.39
N LYS A 210 -131.24 -25.61 -13.46
CA LYS A 210 -131.00 -25.43 -12.03
C LYS A 210 -129.92 -26.39 -11.52
N GLN A 211 -129.95 -27.66 -11.93
CA GLN A 211 -128.92 -28.62 -11.54
C GLN A 211 -127.55 -28.20 -12.09
N HIS A 212 -127.44 -27.88 -13.39
CA HIS A 212 -126.19 -27.40 -13.99
C HIS A 212 -125.67 -26.11 -13.33
N LEU A 213 -126.55 -25.19 -12.91
CA LEU A 213 -126.13 -24.00 -12.16
C LEU A 213 -125.58 -24.38 -10.79
N LEU A 214 -126.24 -25.28 -10.05
CA LEU A 214 -125.72 -25.77 -8.76
C LEU A 214 -124.42 -26.58 -8.89
N ASP A 215 -124.31 -27.43 -9.91
CA ASP A 215 -123.10 -28.21 -10.20
C ASP A 215 -121.93 -27.25 -10.50
N LYS A 216 -122.19 -26.20 -11.30
CA LYS A 216 -121.20 -25.16 -11.59
C LYS A 216 -120.87 -24.29 -10.37
N ASP A 217 -121.86 -23.87 -9.59
CA ASP A 217 -121.64 -23.06 -8.38
C ASP A 217 -120.77 -23.84 -7.36
N LEU A 218 -120.85 -25.18 -7.35
CA LEU A 218 -119.98 -26.07 -6.57
C LEU A 218 -118.58 -26.21 -7.19
N GLU A 219 -118.46 -26.37 -8.52
CA GLU A 219 -117.17 -26.45 -9.22
C GLU A 219 -116.37 -25.14 -9.12
N ASP A 220 -117.02 -23.99 -9.30
CA ASP A 220 -116.43 -22.66 -9.07
C ASP A 220 -116.04 -22.46 -7.60
N GLN A 221 -116.80 -22.99 -6.63
CA GLN A 221 -116.46 -22.94 -5.20
C GLN A 221 -115.26 -23.84 -4.84
N GLU A 222 -115.23 -25.08 -5.31
CA GLU A 222 -114.10 -26.01 -5.09
C GLU A 222 -112.81 -25.42 -5.68
N LYS A 223 -112.88 -24.85 -6.89
CA LYS A 223 -111.77 -24.11 -7.49
C LYS A 223 -111.34 -22.89 -6.66
N MET A 224 -112.27 -22.12 -6.10
CA MET A 224 -111.95 -20.97 -5.25
C MET A 224 -111.28 -21.39 -3.93
N ASP A 225 -111.62 -22.56 -3.39
CA ASP A 225 -110.95 -23.14 -2.22
C ASP A 225 -109.54 -23.69 -2.57
N GLU A 226 -109.38 -24.31 -3.75
CA GLU A 226 -108.04 -24.69 -4.27
C GLU A 226 -107.14 -23.46 -4.52
N ASP A 227 -107.63 -22.43 -5.22
CA ASP A 227 -106.90 -21.18 -5.45
C ASP A 227 -106.51 -20.52 -4.11
N SER A 228 -107.42 -20.52 -3.13
CA SER A 228 -107.15 -19.98 -1.79
C SER A 228 -106.04 -20.76 -1.08
N LYS A 229 -106.05 -22.09 -1.17
CA LYS A 229 -104.99 -22.96 -0.62
C LYS A 229 -103.64 -22.71 -1.29
N VAL A 230 -103.60 -22.58 -2.62
CA VAL A 230 -102.37 -22.25 -3.36
C VAL A 230 -101.84 -20.87 -2.96
N ILE A 231 -102.72 -19.88 -2.77
CA ILE A 231 -102.34 -18.54 -2.27
C ILE A 231 -101.77 -18.61 -0.85
N GLU A 232 -102.32 -19.42 0.05
CA GLU A 232 -101.80 -19.63 1.41
C GLU A 232 -100.43 -20.32 1.40
N GLU A 233 -100.26 -21.37 0.60
CA GLU A 233 -98.97 -22.07 0.43
C GLU A 233 -97.89 -21.14 -0.14
N LEU A 234 -98.22 -20.33 -1.16
CA LEU A 234 -97.30 -19.32 -1.71
C LEU A 234 -96.94 -18.24 -0.68
N ARG A 235 -97.88 -17.76 0.13
CA ARG A 235 -97.60 -16.82 1.23
C ARG A 235 -96.66 -17.41 2.27
N ALA A 236 -96.87 -18.67 2.66
CA ALA A 236 -96.00 -19.37 3.61
C ALA A 236 -94.57 -19.53 3.07
N ILE A 237 -94.42 -19.89 1.78
CA ILE A 237 -93.13 -19.97 1.10
C ILE A 237 -92.45 -18.59 1.05
N CYS A 238 -93.17 -17.53 0.69
CA CYS A 238 -92.62 -16.17 0.66
C CYS A 238 -92.17 -15.69 2.04
N GLU A 239 -92.92 -15.96 3.12
CA GLU A 239 -92.52 -15.57 4.47
C GLU A 239 -91.34 -16.41 4.98
N GLN A 240 -91.27 -17.70 4.65
CA GLN A 240 -90.09 -18.53 4.93
C GLN A 240 -88.84 -18.02 4.19
N GLN A 241 -88.96 -17.65 2.91
CA GLN A 241 -87.89 -17.03 2.14
C GLN A 241 -87.46 -15.70 2.76
N ARG A 242 -88.41 -14.84 3.16
CA ARG A 242 -88.14 -13.55 3.80
C ARG A 242 -87.43 -13.73 5.15
N ALA A 243 -87.84 -14.70 5.95
CA ALA A 243 -87.16 -15.06 7.20
C ALA A 243 -85.73 -15.57 6.96
N HIS A 244 -85.51 -16.38 5.92
CA HIS A 244 -84.17 -16.86 5.53
C HIS A 244 -83.26 -15.72 5.05
N ILE A 245 -83.79 -14.78 4.24
CA ILE A 245 -83.06 -13.57 3.81
C ILE A 245 -82.63 -12.76 5.03
N VAL A 246 -83.53 -12.46 5.98
CA VAL A 246 -83.20 -11.71 7.21
C VAL A 246 -82.17 -12.44 8.10
N GLN A 247 -82.16 -13.78 8.09
CA GLN A 247 -81.11 -14.57 8.76
C GLN A 247 -79.75 -14.44 8.06
N LEU A 248 -79.71 -14.52 6.72
CA LEU A 248 -78.49 -14.33 5.93
C LEU A 248 -77.94 -12.89 6.05
N GLU A 249 -78.80 -11.87 5.99
CA GLU A 249 -78.42 -10.47 6.19
C GLU A 249 -77.82 -10.24 7.58
N ARG A 250 -78.39 -10.85 8.62
CA ARG A 250 -77.87 -10.80 9.99
C ARG A 250 -76.52 -11.51 10.10
N ALA A 251 -76.38 -12.70 9.53
CA ALA A 251 -75.12 -13.45 9.52
C ALA A 251 -74.02 -12.69 8.77
N LEU A 252 -74.34 -12.14 7.59
CA LEU A 252 -73.45 -11.28 6.80
C LEU A 252 -73.00 -10.06 7.61
N LYS A 253 -73.92 -9.38 8.31
CA LYS A 253 -73.59 -8.21 9.13
C LYS A 253 -72.65 -8.55 10.29
N VAL A 254 -72.85 -9.69 10.95
CA VAL A 254 -71.98 -10.18 12.03
C VAL A 254 -70.59 -10.56 11.51
N GLU A 255 -70.51 -11.25 10.37
CA GLU A 255 -69.22 -11.61 9.77
C GLU A 255 -68.49 -10.38 9.23
N MET A 256 -69.20 -9.36 8.72
CA MET A 256 -68.62 -8.07 8.36
C MET A 256 -68.03 -7.33 9.56
N THR A 257 -68.71 -7.28 10.72
CA THR A 257 -68.14 -6.67 11.93
C THR A 257 -66.91 -7.45 12.44
N LYS A 258 -66.97 -8.77 12.43
CA LYS A 258 -65.86 -9.66 12.79
C LYS A 258 -64.67 -9.54 11.81
N GLN A 259 -64.92 -9.33 10.53
CA GLN A 259 -63.88 -9.06 9.55
C GLN A 259 -63.22 -7.70 9.82
N GLU A 260 -63.99 -6.66 10.16
CA GLU A 260 -63.43 -5.34 10.47
C GLU A 260 -62.64 -5.32 11.79
N GLU A 261 -63.13 -6.02 12.83
CA GLU A 261 -62.41 -6.24 14.07
C GLU A 261 -61.07 -6.97 13.83
N SER A 262 -61.06 -8.02 13.02
CA SER A 262 -59.81 -8.75 12.69
C SER A 262 -58.84 -7.95 11.82
N LYS A 263 -59.32 -7.12 10.88
CA LYS A 263 -58.48 -6.13 10.18
C LYS A 263 -57.83 -5.16 11.18
N LYS A 264 -58.61 -4.66 12.13
CA LYS A 264 -58.10 -3.75 13.17
C LYS A 264 -57.03 -4.42 14.03
N THR A 265 -57.26 -5.63 14.55
CA THR A 265 -56.24 -6.31 15.37
C THR A 265 -54.96 -6.60 14.59
N ILE A 266 -55.08 -7.02 13.32
CA ILE A 266 -53.92 -7.21 12.43
C ILE A 266 -53.18 -5.88 12.19
N ASN A 267 -53.88 -4.76 12.05
CA ASN A 267 -53.26 -3.45 11.89
C ASN A 267 -52.57 -2.97 13.19
N ASP A 268 -53.20 -3.16 14.34
CA ASP A 268 -52.64 -2.81 15.65
C ASP A 268 -51.40 -3.66 15.97
N GLU A 269 -51.42 -4.95 15.63
CA GLU A 269 -50.25 -5.85 15.74
C GLU A 269 -49.14 -5.48 14.76
N ARG A 270 -49.49 -5.08 13.52
CA ARG A 270 -48.54 -4.58 12.53
C ARG A 270 -47.87 -3.29 12.99
N SER A 271 -48.59 -2.38 13.65
CA SER A 271 -48.02 -1.17 14.25
C SER A 271 -46.98 -1.54 15.31
N ARG A 272 -47.35 -2.35 16.31
CA ARG A 272 -46.45 -2.80 17.38
C ARG A 272 -45.21 -3.52 16.83
N SER A 273 -45.38 -4.34 15.79
CA SER A 273 -44.26 -5.03 15.14
C SER A 273 -43.35 -4.06 14.38
N ASN A 274 -43.90 -3.03 13.74
CA ASN A 274 -43.13 -1.98 13.06
C ASN A 274 -42.37 -1.12 14.08
N GLU A 275 -43.02 -0.70 15.17
CA GLU A 275 -42.41 -0.01 16.31
C GLU A 275 -41.23 -0.82 16.88
N GLN A 276 -41.40 -2.13 17.09
CA GLN A 276 -40.31 -3.02 17.52
C GLN A 276 -39.17 -3.14 16.50
N ILE A 277 -39.46 -3.11 15.20
CA ILE A 277 -38.45 -3.13 14.14
C ILE A 277 -37.66 -1.82 14.13
N GLU A 278 -38.31 -0.66 14.25
CA GLU A 278 -37.65 0.65 14.36
C GLU A 278 -36.80 0.75 15.63
N ASP A 279 -37.31 0.25 16.76
CA ASP A 279 -36.61 0.22 18.05
C ASP A 279 -35.37 -0.71 18.01
N LEU A 280 -35.43 -1.81 17.23
CA LEU A 280 -34.28 -2.68 16.96
C LEU A 280 -33.29 -2.09 15.94
N GLN A 281 -33.77 -1.38 14.91
CA GLN A 281 -32.92 -0.65 13.95
C GLN A 281 -32.15 0.47 14.65
N TYR A 282 -32.78 1.23 15.54
CA TYR A 282 -32.13 2.26 16.35
C TYR A 282 -31.05 1.67 17.27
N LYS A 283 -31.33 0.53 17.92
CA LYS A 283 -30.32 -0.19 18.73
C LYS A 283 -29.17 -0.72 17.88
N LEU A 284 -29.46 -1.25 16.69
CA LEU A 284 -28.43 -1.71 15.74
C LEU A 284 -27.54 -0.56 15.26
N ALA A 285 -28.13 0.59 14.88
CA ALA A 285 -27.39 1.77 14.47
C ALA A 285 -26.50 2.32 15.59
N ASN A 286 -26.99 2.36 16.83
CA ASN A 286 -26.18 2.76 17.99
C ASN A 286 -25.02 1.77 18.25
N CYS A 287 -25.23 0.47 18.07
CA CYS A 287 -24.16 -0.53 18.15
C CYS A 287 -23.12 -0.38 17.02
N MET A 288 -23.56 -0.05 15.80
CA MET A 288 -22.67 0.24 14.66
C MET A 288 -21.84 1.49 14.91
N ASN A 289 -22.46 2.61 15.30
CA ASN A 289 -21.76 3.85 15.65
C ASN A 289 -20.73 3.64 16.78
N ALA A 290 -21.06 2.82 17.79
CA ALA A 290 -20.15 2.48 18.88
C ALA A 290 -18.99 1.58 18.41
N LEU A 291 -19.20 0.69 17.44
CA LEU A 291 -18.16 -0.12 16.83
C LEU A 291 -17.22 0.73 15.96
N GLU A 292 -17.76 1.58 15.08
CA GLU A 292 -16.98 2.50 14.24
C GLU A 292 -16.12 3.45 15.09
N SER A 293 -16.65 3.95 16.22
CA SER A 293 -15.87 4.71 17.19
C SER A 293 -14.70 3.91 17.78
N LYS A 294 -14.86 2.60 17.99
CA LYS A 294 -13.79 1.73 18.51
C LYS A 294 -12.78 1.34 17.43
N ASP A 295 -13.21 1.15 16.19
CA ASP A 295 -12.30 0.93 15.07
C ASP A 295 -11.45 2.18 14.80
N GLN A 296 -12.01 3.39 14.94
CA GLN A 296 -11.26 4.65 14.87
C GLN A 296 -10.29 4.81 16.06
N GLU A 297 -10.68 4.43 17.29
CA GLU A 297 -9.76 4.38 18.44
C GLU A 297 -8.60 3.41 18.19
N LEU A 298 -8.87 2.22 17.66
CA LEU A 298 -7.84 1.23 17.31
C LEU A 298 -6.89 1.73 16.22
N LEU A 299 -7.42 2.38 15.17
CA LEU A 299 -6.60 3.00 14.11
C LEU A 299 -5.72 4.13 14.63
N ASN A 300 -6.24 4.96 15.54
CA ASN A 300 -5.48 6.01 16.22
C ASN A 300 -4.36 5.42 17.11
N LEU A 301 -4.66 4.36 17.87
CA LEU A 301 -3.67 3.66 18.70
C LEU A 301 -2.60 2.95 17.87
N GLN A 302 -2.98 2.31 16.75
CA GLN A 302 -2.04 1.70 15.82
C GLN A 302 -1.11 2.75 15.18
N SER A 303 -1.65 3.93 14.84
CA SER A 303 -0.88 5.05 14.32
C SER A 303 0.11 5.61 15.35
N ALA A 304 -0.33 5.76 16.61
CA ALA A 304 0.52 6.19 17.72
C ALA A 304 1.62 5.17 18.05
N LEU A 305 1.32 3.86 17.98
CA LEU A 305 2.32 2.80 18.12
C LEU A 305 3.34 2.84 16.97
N GLY A 306 2.90 3.05 15.73
CA GLY A 306 3.80 3.23 14.58
C GLY A 306 4.72 4.44 14.74
N GLN A 307 4.21 5.55 15.24
CA GLN A 307 5.00 6.74 15.58
C GLN A 307 6.00 6.45 16.71
N TYR A 308 5.58 5.77 17.78
CA TYR A 308 6.46 5.39 18.89
C TYR A 308 7.60 4.46 18.45
N TYR A 309 7.34 3.50 17.55
CA TYR A 309 8.40 2.68 16.98
C TYR A 309 9.41 3.53 16.18
N ALA A 310 8.93 4.41 15.30
CA ALA A 310 9.80 5.31 14.54
C ALA A 310 10.60 6.28 15.43
N GLU A 311 10.00 6.80 16.51
CA GLU A 311 10.69 7.62 17.51
C GLU A 311 11.75 6.80 18.27
N SER A 312 11.44 5.55 18.63
CA SER A 312 12.39 4.67 19.32
C SER A 312 13.61 4.32 18.44
N GLU A 313 13.40 4.08 17.15
CA GLU A 313 14.45 3.80 16.16
C GLU A 313 15.30 5.05 15.84
N ALA A 314 14.68 6.23 15.82
CA ALA A 314 15.39 7.50 15.70
C ALA A 314 16.23 7.81 16.96
N LYS A 315 15.69 7.49 18.14
CA LYS A 315 16.38 7.63 19.43
C LYS A 315 17.55 6.66 19.60
N GLU A 316 17.44 5.44 19.04
CA GLU A 316 18.54 4.47 18.97
C GLU A 316 19.69 5.03 18.13
N ARG A 317 19.42 5.50 16.90
CA ARG A 317 20.44 6.15 16.05
C ARG A 317 21.10 7.37 16.70
N LEU A 318 20.32 8.24 17.37
CA LEU A 318 20.86 9.37 18.12
C LEU A 318 21.71 8.92 19.33
N GLY A 319 21.45 7.73 19.88
CA GLY A 319 22.29 7.08 20.88
C GLY A 319 23.64 6.63 20.33
N ASP A 320 23.64 6.01 19.15
CA ASP A 320 24.84 5.59 18.43
C ASP A 320 25.71 6.78 17.98
N ASP A 321 25.09 7.81 17.39
CA ASP A 321 25.77 9.06 17.03
C ASP A 321 26.44 9.72 18.25
N LEU A 322 25.76 9.73 19.39
CA LEU A 322 26.27 10.26 20.65
C LEU A 322 27.40 9.38 21.22
N ALA A 323 27.34 8.06 21.05
CA ALA A 323 28.42 7.14 21.41
C ALA A 323 29.66 7.36 20.53
N MET A 324 29.49 7.47 19.20
CA MET A 324 30.58 7.78 18.26
C MET A 324 31.21 9.15 18.55
N ALA A 325 30.40 10.17 18.84
CA ALA A 325 30.89 11.50 19.23
C ALA A 325 31.68 11.46 20.55
N ARG A 326 31.25 10.66 21.53
CA ARG A 326 32.00 10.43 22.78
C ARG A 326 33.33 9.70 22.52
N GLU A 327 33.35 8.70 21.65
CA GLU A 327 34.58 7.98 21.30
C GLU A 327 35.58 8.89 20.56
N ALA A 328 35.09 9.71 19.62
CA ALA A 328 35.90 10.71 18.93
C ALA A 328 36.48 11.76 19.90
N LEU A 329 35.68 12.23 20.86
CA LEU A 329 36.13 13.13 21.91
C LEU A 329 37.16 12.47 22.84
N ALA A 330 36.98 11.19 23.18
CA ALA A 330 37.94 10.43 23.97
C ALA A 330 39.30 10.33 23.23
N LYS A 331 39.29 9.90 21.96
CA LYS A 331 40.48 9.84 21.09
C LYS A 331 41.18 11.19 20.96
N LEU A 332 40.42 12.28 20.81
CA LEU A 332 40.97 13.65 20.74
C LEU A 332 41.58 14.09 22.09
N SER A 333 40.96 13.71 23.22
CA SER A 333 41.50 13.99 24.55
C SER A 333 42.80 13.22 24.84
N GLU A 334 42.92 11.99 24.31
CA GLU A 334 44.12 11.17 24.40
C GLU A 334 45.25 11.71 23.51
N SER A 335 44.96 12.06 22.26
CA SER A 335 45.97 12.68 21.37
C SER A 335 46.44 14.04 21.89
N LEU A 336 45.55 14.85 22.48
CA LEU A 336 45.90 16.08 23.18
C LEU A 336 46.79 15.83 24.42
N LYS A 337 46.51 14.77 25.18
CA LYS A 337 47.34 14.36 26.32
C LYS A 337 48.74 13.91 25.88
N VAL A 338 48.85 13.13 24.80
CA VAL A 338 50.13 12.72 24.20
C VAL A 338 50.90 13.93 23.66
N ALA A 339 50.23 14.85 22.95
CA ALA A 339 50.84 16.09 22.46
C ALA A 339 51.40 16.95 23.61
N ASN A 340 50.64 17.13 24.69
CA ASN A 340 51.10 17.85 25.89
C ASN A 340 52.30 17.15 26.57
N GLN A 341 52.34 15.82 26.60
CA GLN A 341 53.51 15.07 27.09
C GLN A 341 54.74 15.27 26.18
N GLY A 342 54.55 15.30 24.85
CA GLY A 342 55.61 15.63 23.89
C GLY A 342 56.16 17.05 24.05
N ILE A 343 55.28 18.03 24.23
CA ILE A 343 55.65 19.42 24.54
C ILE A 343 56.46 19.48 25.85
N GLU A 344 56.07 18.72 26.87
CA GLU A 344 56.79 18.68 28.16
C GLU A 344 58.15 17.95 28.08
N ILE A 345 58.31 16.99 27.17
CA ILE A 345 59.62 16.40 26.85
C ILE A 345 60.51 17.44 26.17
N SER A 346 60.03 18.06 25.08
CA SER A 346 60.79 19.06 24.34
C SER A 346 61.12 20.30 25.18
N ARG A 347 60.25 20.68 26.13
CA ARG A 347 60.53 21.75 27.11
C ARG A 347 61.73 21.40 27.99
N ARG A 348 61.77 20.18 28.54
CA ARG A 348 62.88 19.68 29.36
C ARG A 348 64.19 19.56 28.56
N GLU A 349 64.12 19.07 27.32
CA GLU A 349 65.29 19.02 26.42
C GLU A 349 65.83 20.43 26.12
N LYS A 350 64.94 21.39 25.83
CA LYS A 350 65.31 22.80 25.64
C LYS A 350 65.93 23.40 26.91
N ASP A 351 65.41 23.08 28.09
CA ASP A 351 65.99 23.55 29.36
C ASP A 351 67.35 22.91 29.66
N GLU A 352 67.56 21.64 29.31
CA GLU A 352 68.87 20.96 29.38
C GLU A 352 69.88 21.56 28.40
N VAL A 353 69.46 21.87 27.16
CA VAL A 353 70.29 22.56 26.16
C VAL A 353 70.66 23.96 26.63
N VAL A 354 69.73 24.72 27.22
CA VAL A 354 70.02 26.03 27.84
C VAL A 354 70.99 25.89 29.02
N ALA A 355 70.85 24.86 29.86
CA ALA A 355 71.79 24.59 30.94
C ALA A 355 73.21 24.31 30.42
N LYS A 356 73.34 23.41 29.43
CA LYS A 356 74.60 23.08 28.73
C LYS A 356 75.22 24.32 28.06
N LEU A 357 74.41 25.15 27.41
CA LEU A 357 74.85 26.41 26.82
C LEU A 357 75.39 27.37 27.89
N SER A 358 74.69 27.54 29.01
CA SER A 358 75.16 28.38 30.13
C SER A 358 76.46 27.86 30.78
N GLN A 359 76.72 26.55 30.73
CA GLN A 359 77.98 25.96 31.18
C GLN A 359 79.10 26.23 30.16
N ALA A 360 78.83 26.07 28.86
CA ALA A 360 79.79 26.39 27.80
C ALA A 360 80.15 27.89 27.80
N GLU A 361 79.18 28.79 28.01
CA GLU A 361 79.41 30.23 28.17
C GLU A 361 80.32 30.56 29.36
N LYS A 362 80.12 29.90 30.51
CA LYS A 362 81.00 30.05 31.69
C LYS A 362 82.43 29.58 31.39
N MET A 363 82.58 28.37 30.82
CA MET A 363 83.91 27.85 30.44
C MET A 363 84.60 28.73 29.39
N LEU A 364 83.84 29.31 28.46
CA LEU A 364 84.34 30.26 27.45
C LEU A 364 84.73 31.61 28.07
N ALA A 365 83.98 32.09 29.08
CA ALA A 365 84.34 33.29 29.84
C ALA A 365 85.61 33.06 30.68
N ASP A 366 85.76 31.89 31.31
CA ASP A 366 86.96 31.53 32.05
C ASP A 366 88.17 31.28 31.14
N GLY A 367 87.96 30.68 29.97
CA GLY A 367 88.96 30.58 28.90
C GLY A 367 89.42 31.93 28.36
N LYS A 368 88.50 32.91 28.24
CA LYS A 368 88.87 34.30 27.91
C LYS A 368 89.66 34.96 29.04
N ARG A 369 89.28 34.74 30.31
CA ARG A 369 90.01 35.27 31.48
C ARG A 369 91.42 34.69 31.60
N SER A 370 91.63 33.40 31.28
CA SER A 370 92.96 32.78 31.30
C SER A 370 93.79 33.20 30.09
N LEU A 371 93.18 33.32 28.89
CA LEU A 371 93.85 33.85 27.71
C LEU A 371 94.32 35.30 27.94
N GLN A 372 93.47 36.18 28.49
CA GLN A 372 93.86 37.55 28.84
C GLN A 372 95.06 37.57 29.80
N LYS A 373 95.06 36.74 30.86
CA LYS A 373 96.21 36.65 31.77
C LYS A 373 97.49 36.18 31.07
N LEU A 374 97.38 35.20 30.17
CA LEU A 374 98.52 34.72 29.40
C LEU A 374 99.01 35.75 28.37
N GLU A 375 98.12 36.59 27.83
CA GLU A 375 98.45 37.72 26.96
C GLU A 375 99.14 38.84 27.75
N ASP A 376 98.60 39.20 28.92
CA ASP A 376 99.20 40.14 29.87
C ASP A 376 100.62 39.66 30.27
N ASP A 377 100.77 38.39 30.65
CA ASP A 377 102.06 37.80 31.02
C ASP A 377 103.00 37.67 29.81
N ASN A 378 102.50 37.38 28.61
CA ASN A 378 103.33 37.40 27.40
C ASN A 378 103.82 38.83 27.10
N SER A 379 103.00 39.86 27.32
CA SER A 379 103.41 41.26 27.17
C SER A 379 104.48 41.65 28.20
N ARG A 380 104.35 41.21 29.46
CA ARG A 380 105.36 41.38 30.52
C ARG A 380 106.67 40.70 30.17
N LEU A 381 106.61 39.46 29.65
CA LEU A 381 107.79 38.71 29.22
C LEU A 381 108.47 39.34 27.99
N ARG A 382 107.71 39.86 27.02
CA ARG A 382 108.26 40.64 25.89
C ARG A 382 108.96 41.90 26.38
N HIS A 383 108.34 42.67 27.27
CA HIS A 383 108.93 43.87 27.86
C HIS A 383 110.20 43.55 28.68
N ALA A 384 110.20 42.48 29.47
CA ALA A 384 111.37 42.04 30.22
C ALA A 384 112.50 41.55 29.29
N LEU A 385 112.17 40.85 28.20
CA LEU A 385 113.11 40.46 27.16
C LEU A 385 113.69 41.69 26.45
N GLU A 386 112.88 42.67 26.11
CA GLU A 386 113.31 43.94 25.51
C GLU A 386 114.20 44.76 26.45
N GLN A 387 113.90 44.78 27.76
CA GLN A 387 114.76 45.36 28.80
C GLN A 387 116.10 44.61 28.96
N SER A 388 116.10 43.27 28.86
CA SER A 388 117.34 42.50 28.87
C SER A 388 118.16 42.70 27.60
N MET A 389 117.52 42.73 26.42
CA MET A 389 118.18 42.93 25.13
C MET A 389 118.77 44.33 25.02
N THR A 390 118.04 45.37 25.44
CA THR A 390 118.57 46.75 25.52
C THR A 390 119.69 46.89 26.56
N THR A 391 119.69 46.08 27.63
CA THR A 391 120.79 46.05 28.59
C THR A 391 122.02 45.32 28.06
N VAL A 392 121.86 44.18 27.38
CA VAL A 392 122.94 43.46 26.69
C VAL A 392 123.55 44.35 25.59
N ASN A 393 122.73 44.92 24.71
CA ASN A 393 123.19 45.82 23.64
C ASN A 393 123.96 47.04 24.21
N ARG A 394 123.54 47.58 25.35
CA ARG A 394 124.26 48.67 26.04
C ARG A 394 125.60 48.20 26.61
N MET A 395 125.67 47.00 27.19
CA MET A 395 126.91 46.43 27.73
C MET A 395 127.92 46.04 26.63
N SER A 396 127.46 45.58 25.47
CA SER A 396 128.32 45.24 24.33
C SER A 396 128.86 46.46 23.58
N LEU A 397 128.16 47.60 23.59
CA LEU A 397 128.66 48.84 22.98
C LEU A 397 129.82 49.46 23.76
N ASP A 398 129.87 49.28 25.09
CA ASP A 398 130.94 49.80 25.94
C ASP A 398 132.21 48.90 25.98
N SER A 399 132.12 47.61 25.60
CA SER A 399 133.25 46.68 25.68
C SER A 399 134.21 46.73 24.48
N ASP A 400 133.69 47.01 23.28
CA ASP A 400 134.37 46.65 22.04
C ASP A 400 135.37 47.71 21.53
N ASN A 401 135.47 48.85 22.21
CA ASN A 401 136.15 50.05 21.71
C ASN A 401 137.31 50.57 22.60
N SER A 402 137.78 49.78 23.58
CA SER A 402 138.91 50.17 24.45
C SER A 402 139.90 49.03 24.75
N VAL A 403 140.99 48.97 24.00
CA VAL A 403 142.16 48.15 24.36
C VAL A 403 142.94 48.83 25.50
N ASP A 404 143.24 48.12 26.58
CA ASP A 404 143.98 48.70 27.73
C ASP A 404 145.33 49.29 27.27
N ARG A 405 145.48 50.60 27.52
CA ARG A 405 146.69 51.37 27.23
C ARG A 405 147.95 50.71 27.80
N ARG A 406 147.89 49.98 28.92
CA ARG A 406 149.04 49.22 29.45
C ARG A 406 149.46 48.07 28.56
N ILE A 407 148.51 47.37 27.92
CA ILE A 407 148.80 46.30 26.96
C ILE A 407 149.47 46.90 25.71
N VAL A 408 148.91 48.01 25.18
CA VAL A 408 149.47 48.72 24.02
C VAL A 408 150.88 49.25 24.29
N ILE A 409 151.11 49.90 25.45
CA ILE A 409 152.44 50.35 25.88
C ILE A 409 153.40 49.15 26.02
N LYS A 410 152.97 48.05 26.64
CA LYS A 410 153.83 46.88 26.85
C LYS A 410 154.23 46.21 25.54
N LEU A 411 153.31 46.11 24.57
CA LEU A 411 153.60 45.64 23.21
C LEU A 411 154.63 46.54 22.52
N LEU A 412 154.46 47.86 22.56
CA LEU A 412 155.42 48.83 21.99
C LEU A 412 156.80 48.70 22.64
N VAL A 413 156.87 48.60 23.97
CA VAL A 413 158.11 48.39 24.70
C VAL A 413 158.77 47.07 24.32
N THR A 414 158.04 45.95 24.20
CA THR A 414 158.63 44.68 23.77
C THR A 414 159.07 44.67 22.31
N TYR A 415 158.40 45.43 21.43
CA TYR A 415 158.80 45.56 20.02
C TYR A 415 160.15 46.25 19.88
N PHE A 416 160.38 47.38 20.57
CA PHE A 416 161.68 48.05 20.59
C PHE A 416 162.75 47.25 21.35
N GLN A 417 162.41 46.67 22.51
CA GLN A 417 163.38 45.86 23.29
C GLN A 417 163.84 44.58 22.59
N ARG A 418 162.98 43.95 21.78
CA ARG A 418 163.32 42.71 21.03
C ARG A 418 163.72 42.99 19.59
N ASN A 419 164.39 44.13 19.36
CA ASN A 419 165.01 44.51 18.09
C ASN A 419 164.06 44.39 16.88
N HIS A 420 162.86 44.96 17.00
CA HIS A 420 161.82 44.99 15.97
C HIS A 420 161.25 43.61 15.56
N SER A 421 161.02 42.70 16.51
CA SER A 421 160.53 41.36 16.17
C SER A 421 159.13 41.35 15.53
N LYS A 422 159.00 40.60 14.42
CA LYS A 422 157.76 40.53 13.63
C LYS A 422 156.58 39.91 14.37
N GLU A 423 156.83 38.99 15.30
CA GLU A 423 155.79 38.32 16.12
C GLU A 423 155.03 39.32 17.01
N VAL A 424 155.73 40.28 17.60
CA VAL A 424 155.10 41.32 18.44
C VAL A 424 154.28 42.27 17.56
N LEU A 425 154.73 42.54 16.34
CA LEU A 425 154.03 43.38 15.36
C LEU A 425 152.74 42.70 14.83
N ASP A 426 152.78 41.40 14.56
CA ASP A 426 151.58 40.61 14.22
C ASP A 426 150.59 40.53 15.39
N LEU A 427 151.08 40.41 16.63
CA LEU A 427 150.24 40.46 17.81
C LEU A 427 149.61 41.85 18.02
N MET A 428 150.33 42.94 17.75
CA MET A 428 149.76 44.30 17.71
C MET A 428 148.64 44.41 16.69
N VAL A 429 148.89 43.98 15.44
CA VAL A 429 147.89 43.98 14.36
C VAL A 429 146.59 43.30 14.79
N ARG A 430 146.71 42.15 15.46
CA ARG A 430 145.57 41.34 15.90
C ARG A 430 144.85 41.91 17.14
N MET A 431 145.57 42.54 18.07
CA MET A 431 144.98 43.10 19.30
C MET A 431 144.49 44.55 19.16
N LEU A 432 145.07 45.36 18.28
CA LEU A 432 144.64 46.74 18.01
C LEU A 432 143.72 46.85 16.79
N GLY A 433 143.35 45.75 16.15
CA GLY A 433 142.39 45.74 15.04
C GLY A 433 142.84 46.55 13.83
N PHE A 434 144.13 46.52 13.49
CA PHE A 434 144.68 47.29 12.35
C PHE A 434 143.93 46.93 11.06
N SER A 435 143.48 47.93 10.30
CA SER A 435 142.85 47.72 9.00
C SER A 435 143.87 47.15 7.99
N GLU A 436 143.40 46.47 6.95
CA GLU A 436 144.28 45.79 5.98
C GLU A 436 145.23 46.79 5.28
N GLU A 437 144.79 48.04 5.04
CA GLU A 437 145.63 49.11 4.49
C GLU A 437 146.81 49.45 5.40
N ASP A 438 146.61 49.43 6.73
CA ASP A 438 147.65 49.77 7.69
C ASP A 438 148.58 48.58 7.97
N LYS A 439 148.07 47.34 7.97
CA LYS A 439 148.91 46.12 7.91
C LYS A 439 149.88 46.16 6.73
N GLN A 440 149.39 46.63 5.58
CA GLN A 440 150.16 46.75 4.35
C GLN A 440 151.19 47.89 4.40
N ARG A 441 151.00 48.92 5.25
CA ARG A 441 152.04 49.92 5.56
C ARG A 441 153.13 49.41 6.51
N ILE A 442 152.83 48.42 7.38
CA ILE A 442 153.79 47.87 8.37
C ILE A 442 154.37 46.48 8.00
N GLY A 443 153.98 45.90 6.87
CA GLY A 443 154.77 44.85 6.19
C GLY A 443 154.30 43.39 6.34
N SER A 444 153.01 43.13 6.56
CA SER A 444 152.41 41.77 6.61
C SER A 444 151.04 41.72 5.89
N ALA A 445 150.71 40.63 5.18
CA ALA A 445 149.43 40.50 4.43
C ALA A 445 149.00 39.03 4.10
N GLN A 446 147.70 38.85 3.80
CA GLN A 446 147.00 37.72 3.11
C GLN A 446 146.53 36.44 3.87
N SER A 447 145.21 36.12 3.79
CA SER A 447 144.58 34.77 3.59
C SER A 447 143.00 34.82 3.64
N ASN A 448 142.26 33.76 3.24
CA ASN A 448 140.80 33.79 2.85
C ASN A 448 139.95 32.50 3.20
N VAL A 449 138.58 32.53 3.03
CA VAL A 449 137.55 31.39 2.96
C VAL A 449 137.05 30.78 4.31
N GLY A 450 135.85 30.16 4.58
CA GLY A 450 134.55 29.76 3.93
C GLY A 450 133.77 28.70 4.82
N LYS A 451 132.64 27.97 4.53
CA LYS A 451 131.47 27.96 3.57
C LYS A 451 130.46 26.77 3.90
N VAL A 452 129.17 26.77 3.43
CA VAL A 452 128.13 25.63 3.39
C VAL A 452 127.39 25.30 4.75
N VAL A 453 126.11 24.88 4.99
CA VAL A 453 124.84 24.33 4.31
C VAL A 453 124.68 22.75 4.40
N VAL A 454 123.57 21.92 4.32
CA VAL A 454 122.23 21.78 3.62
C VAL A 454 121.28 20.67 4.25
N ARG A 455 119.94 20.65 3.96
CA ARG A 455 118.93 19.50 3.91
C ARG A 455 118.46 18.73 5.20
N GLY A 456 117.35 17.95 5.27
CA GLY A 456 116.09 17.82 4.46
C GLY A 456 115.26 16.47 4.49
N VAL A 457 113.89 16.55 4.43
CA VAL A 457 112.82 15.64 3.84
C VAL A 457 112.34 14.27 4.46
N LEU A 458 111.02 13.97 4.28
CA LEU A 458 110.29 12.68 3.95
C LEU A 458 109.44 11.87 5.00
N GLY A 459 108.18 11.49 4.65
CA GLY A 459 107.42 10.32 5.21
C GLY A 459 105.89 10.44 5.52
N LEU A 460 105.05 9.52 4.99
CA LEU A 460 103.61 9.21 5.28
C LEU A 460 103.24 7.85 4.58
N PRO A 461 102.10 7.13 4.83
CA PRO A 461 100.95 7.35 5.74
C PRO A 461 100.57 6.14 6.64
N GLY A 462 99.51 6.27 7.45
CA GLY A 462 98.88 5.15 8.19
C GLY A 462 97.48 5.49 8.75
N ARG A 463 96.57 4.52 8.84
CA ARG A 463 95.12 4.71 9.17
C ARG A 463 94.72 3.95 10.44
N LEU A 464 94.16 4.64 11.43
CA LEU A 464 93.47 4.03 12.58
C LEU A 464 92.17 4.78 12.91
N VAL A 465 91.24 4.08 13.56
CA VAL A 465 89.93 4.59 13.99
C VAL A 465 89.95 4.84 15.50
N GLY A 466 89.50 6.02 15.91
CA GLY A 466 89.31 6.43 17.31
C GLY A 466 88.56 7.75 17.33
N GLY A 467 87.55 7.89 18.19
CA GLY A 467 86.62 9.03 18.18
C GLY A 467 86.83 10.05 19.30
N LEU A 468 85.92 11.04 19.31
CA LEU A 468 85.70 12.10 20.29
C LEU A 468 86.62 13.34 20.25
N VAL A 469 86.03 14.43 20.78
CA VAL A 469 86.61 15.75 21.14
C VAL A 469 86.84 16.76 20.00
N GLY A 470 86.31 17.98 20.19
CA GLY A 470 86.78 19.21 19.54
C GLY A 470 85.78 19.86 18.57
N GLY A 471 85.08 20.90 19.02
CA GLY A 471 84.23 21.73 18.15
C GLY A 471 84.43 23.23 18.38
N ASN A 472 84.22 24.03 17.32
CA ASN A 472 83.80 25.44 17.26
C ASN A 472 83.84 25.89 15.77
N SER A 473 82.84 26.54 15.19
CA SER A 473 82.37 27.94 15.43
C SER A 473 83.39 28.99 14.98
N ALA A 474 83.13 29.93 14.06
CA ALA A 474 81.95 30.16 13.19
C ALA A 474 82.34 31.04 11.97
N GLY A 475 81.47 31.15 10.94
CA GLY A 475 81.77 31.89 9.68
C GLY A 475 80.55 32.39 8.91
N LYS A 476 79.91 33.45 9.42
CA LYS A 476 78.68 34.10 8.90
C LYS A 476 78.77 34.59 7.44
N SER A 477 77.84 34.17 6.58
CA SER A 477 77.44 34.89 5.34
C SER A 477 75.95 34.65 5.03
N THR A 478 75.35 35.52 4.20
CA THR A 478 73.89 35.61 3.96
C THR A 478 73.48 35.15 2.56
N HIS A 479 72.67 34.09 2.46
CA HIS A 479 71.43 34.09 1.65
C HIS A 479 70.50 32.91 2.01
N ALA A 480 69.36 32.82 1.31
CA ALA A 480 68.29 31.85 1.55
C ALA A 480 68.49 30.50 0.78
N PRO A 481 67.46 29.64 0.75
CA PRO A 481 67.53 28.26 1.25
C PRO A 481 68.31 27.30 0.35
N GLN A 482 69.02 26.35 0.96
CA GLN A 482 69.45 25.13 0.27
C GLN A 482 69.38 23.90 1.18
N ASP A 483 68.94 22.82 0.54
CA ASP A 483 68.79 21.47 1.03
C ASP A 483 70.11 20.89 1.56
N ASN A 484 70.06 20.30 2.75
CA ASN A 484 71.06 19.35 3.22
C ASN A 484 70.47 17.92 3.22
N GLN A 485 69.77 17.55 2.14
CA GLN A 485 69.64 16.14 1.80
C GLN A 485 71.01 15.65 1.32
N SER A 486 71.50 14.55 1.89
CA SER A 486 72.77 13.96 1.47
C SER A 486 72.68 13.50 0.01
N PHE A 487 73.81 13.46 -0.68
CA PHE A 487 73.91 12.76 -1.97
C PHE A 487 73.48 11.29 -1.83
N ALA A 488 73.66 10.68 -0.66
CA ALA A 488 73.12 9.36 -0.35
C ALA A 488 71.58 9.34 -0.31
N ASP A 489 70.94 10.34 0.30
CA ASP A 489 69.49 10.43 0.42
C ASP A 489 68.86 10.68 -0.95
N LEU A 490 69.43 11.59 -1.75
CA LEU A 490 69.01 11.84 -3.13
C LEU A 490 69.17 10.61 -4.05
N TRP A 491 70.18 9.76 -3.81
CA TRP A 491 70.30 8.48 -4.52
C TRP A 491 69.32 7.41 -4.02
N VAL A 492 68.98 7.40 -2.72
CA VAL A 492 67.93 6.53 -2.18
C VAL A 492 66.56 6.93 -2.73
N ASP A 493 66.22 8.22 -2.71
CA ASP A 493 64.99 8.74 -3.31
C ASP A 493 64.96 8.50 -4.83
N PHE A 494 66.08 8.67 -5.55
CA PHE A 494 66.16 8.32 -6.96
C PHE A 494 65.90 6.82 -7.21
N LEU A 495 66.52 5.92 -6.44
CA LEU A 495 66.31 4.47 -6.58
C LEU A 495 64.89 4.03 -6.19
N LEU A 496 64.28 4.67 -5.19
CA LEU A 496 62.86 4.47 -4.82
C LEU A 496 61.93 5.00 -5.92
N LYS A 497 62.22 6.17 -6.49
CA LYS A 497 61.48 6.75 -7.60
C LYS A 497 61.54 5.87 -8.85
N GLU A 498 62.73 5.40 -9.21
CA GLU A 498 62.98 4.56 -10.38
C GLU A 498 62.43 3.13 -10.22
N THR A 499 62.18 2.68 -8.98
CA THR A 499 61.45 1.42 -8.72
C THR A 499 59.93 1.64 -8.72
N GLU A 500 59.42 2.72 -8.11
CA GLU A 500 58.00 3.07 -8.12
C GLU A 500 57.48 3.32 -9.56
N GLU A 501 58.21 4.08 -10.38
CA GLU A 501 57.82 4.35 -11.77
C GLU A 501 57.89 3.08 -12.64
N ARG A 502 58.92 2.24 -12.43
CA ARG A 502 59.06 0.94 -13.11
C ARG A 502 57.98 -0.07 -12.71
N GLU A 503 57.43 0.01 -11.50
CA GLU A 503 56.28 -0.79 -11.07
C GLU A 503 54.97 -0.23 -11.66
N LYS A 504 54.73 1.08 -11.58
CA LYS A 504 53.57 1.75 -12.22
C LYS A 504 53.51 1.49 -13.72
N GLN A 505 54.63 1.53 -14.42
CA GLN A 505 54.70 1.21 -15.85
C GLN A 505 54.26 -0.24 -16.11
N LYS A 506 54.78 -1.22 -15.36
CA LYS A 506 54.36 -2.63 -15.47
C LYS A 506 52.89 -2.85 -15.12
N ALA A 507 52.37 -2.18 -14.10
CA ALA A 507 50.96 -2.25 -13.73
C ALA A 507 50.06 -1.70 -14.84
N SER A 508 50.44 -0.57 -15.46
CA SER A 508 49.73 0.00 -16.60
C SER A 508 49.78 -0.88 -17.85
N GLU A 509 50.92 -1.53 -18.13
CA GLU A 509 51.08 -2.43 -19.27
C GLU A 509 50.31 -3.75 -19.06
N ALA A 510 50.26 -4.27 -17.82
CA ALA A 510 49.45 -5.43 -17.48
C ALA A 510 47.95 -5.15 -17.62
N ALA A 511 47.48 -3.98 -17.15
CA ALA A 511 46.09 -3.54 -17.33
C ALA A 511 45.74 -3.34 -18.82
N ALA A 512 46.65 -2.77 -19.61
CA ALA A 512 46.46 -2.61 -21.04
C ALA A 512 46.34 -3.97 -21.77
N ARG A 513 47.16 -4.96 -21.41
CA ARG A 513 47.09 -6.32 -22.00
C ARG A 513 45.76 -7.02 -21.70
N LEU A 514 45.28 -6.96 -20.44
CA LEU A 514 43.96 -7.49 -20.07
C LEU A 514 42.82 -6.91 -20.91
N SER A 515 42.87 -5.61 -21.22
CA SER A 515 41.85 -4.95 -22.06
C SER A 515 41.83 -5.37 -23.54
N HIS A 516 42.83 -6.15 -24.00
CA HIS A 516 42.98 -6.51 -25.41
C HIS A 516 42.58 -7.96 -25.74
N GLU A 517 42.43 -8.84 -24.74
CA GLU A 517 42.01 -10.24 -24.96
C GLU A 517 40.49 -10.44 -24.98
N GLU A 518 39.69 -9.56 -24.36
CA GLU A 518 38.22 -9.73 -24.26
C GLU A 518 37.46 -9.46 -25.57
N ASN A 519 38.08 -8.82 -26.56
CA ASN A 519 37.42 -8.36 -27.80
C ASN A 519 37.54 -9.29 -29.02
N GLN A 520 37.93 -10.57 -28.84
CA GLN A 520 38.03 -11.54 -29.94
C GLN A 520 37.46 -12.94 -29.61
N THR A 521 36.15 -13.09 -29.34
CA THR A 521 35.46 -14.42 -29.47
C THR A 521 33.91 -14.40 -29.56
N THR A 522 33.29 -13.58 -30.42
CA THR A 522 31.83 -13.67 -30.68
C THR A 522 31.51 -14.06 -32.12
N SER A 523 31.50 -15.36 -32.43
CA SER A 523 31.05 -15.89 -33.74
C SER A 523 30.73 -17.41 -33.73
N ARG A 524 29.54 -17.81 -33.28
CA ARG A 524 28.65 -18.80 -33.95
C ARG A 524 27.39 -19.22 -33.15
N SER A 525 26.24 -18.94 -33.77
CA SER A 525 25.14 -19.89 -34.05
C SER A 525 24.66 -20.93 -33.03
N ALA A 526 23.45 -20.66 -32.52
CA ALA A 526 22.23 -21.46 -32.75
C ALA A 526 21.90 -22.76 -31.96
N SER A 527 20.73 -22.67 -31.31
CA SER A 527 19.60 -23.64 -31.35
C SER A 527 19.52 -24.86 -30.42
N ASN A 528 18.34 -24.93 -29.77
CA ASN A 528 17.46 -26.08 -29.54
C ASN A 528 17.57 -27.01 -28.30
N LEU A 529 16.36 -27.22 -27.73
CA LEU A 529 15.81 -28.43 -27.09
C LEU A 529 16.28 -28.91 -25.69
N GLN A 530 15.46 -28.53 -24.70
CA GLN A 530 14.60 -29.47 -23.92
C GLN A 530 15.16 -30.22 -22.67
N ALA A 531 14.24 -30.42 -21.71
CA ALA A 531 14.24 -31.38 -20.58
C ALA A 531 14.92 -31.00 -19.22
N SER A 532 14.07 -30.58 -18.26
CA SER A 532 13.89 -31.18 -16.90
C SER A 532 15.12 -31.39 -15.98
N GLN A 533 15.25 -30.79 -14.78
CA GLN A 533 14.40 -31.03 -13.58
C GLN A 533 14.75 -30.09 -12.38
N HIS A 534 13.81 -29.96 -11.44
CA HIS A 534 13.96 -29.80 -9.96
C HIS A 534 14.51 -28.51 -9.26
N ILE A 535 13.68 -28.04 -8.30
CA ILE A 535 13.98 -27.52 -6.93
C ILE A 535 14.42 -26.04 -6.70
N ALA A 536 13.49 -25.33 -6.03
CA ALA A 536 13.62 -24.35 -4.92
C ALA A 536 14.21 -22.91 -5.05
N ASN A 537 13.72 -22.07 -4.13
CA ASN A 537 14.14 -20.72 -3.70
C ASN A 537 15.61 -20.65 -3.23
N PRO A 538 16.21 -19.46 -2.96
CA PRO A 538 15.73 -18.05 -3.07
C PRO A 538 16.52 -17.28 -4.17
N GLY A 539 16.47 -15.97 -4.41
CA GLY A 539 15.83 -14.78 -3.80
C GLY A 539 16.81 -13.59 -3.78
N LEU A 540 16.29 -12.35 -3.67
CA LEU A 540 17.02 -11.06 -3.61
C LEU A 540 17.56 -10.47 -4.95
N SER A 541 17.75 -9.14 -4.92
CA SER A 541 18.43 -8.23 -5.87
C SER A 541 17.69 -7.69 -7.11
N THR A 542 17.12 -6.50 -6.90
CA THR A 542 17.32 -5.25 -7.69
C THR A 542 17.18 -5.22 -9.24
N LYS A 543 16.34 -4.28 -9.73
CA LYS A 543 16.33 -3.77 -11.11
C LYS A 543 17.68 -3.13 -11.51
N PRO A 544 17.91 -2.91 -12.81
CA PRO A 544 18.11 -1.50 -13.21
C PRO A 544 17.41 -1.06 -14.51
N HIS A 545 17.10 0.24 -14.55
CA HIS A 545 16.78 1.08 -15.74
C HIS A 545 15.45 0.79 -16.49
N GLN A 546 14.90 1.73 -17.27
CA GLN A 546 15.40 3.05 -17.67
C GLN A 546 14.33 4.17 -17.55
N PHE A 547 14.83 5.42 -17.39
CA PHE A 547 14.21 6.75 -17.50
C PHE A 547 12.69 6.89 -17.79
N ASP A 548 12.02 7.77 -17.02
CA ASP A 548 11.68 9.11 -17.56
C ASP A 548 11.46 10.17 -16.47
N ARG A 549 11.48 11.45 -16.86
CA ARG A 549 11.13 12.67 -16.08
C ARG A 549 10.21 13.49 -17.01
N PRO A 550 9.11 14.13 -16.54
CA PRO A 550 9.10 15.13 -15.47
C PRO A 550 8.00 14.80 -14.41
N ASP A 551 7.50 15.67 -13.53
CA ASP A 551 7.79 17.07 -13.22
C ASP A 551 7.61 17.35 -11.71
N SER A 552 7.90 18.55 -11.23
CA SER A 552 7.70 18.93 -9.82
C SER A 552 6.56 19.93 -9.62
N ASP A 553 5.45 19.50 -8.99
CA ASP A 553 4.69 20.23 -7.95
C ASP A 553 3.37 19.51 -7.60
N GLU A 554 3.16 19.18 -6.32
CA GLU A 554 1.85 19.25 -5.60
C GLU A 554 1.96 18.69 -4.16
N PHE A 555 2.53 19.46 -3.23
CA PHE A 555 2.36 19.23 -1.78
C PHE A 555 1.31 20.20 -1.22
N ARG A 556 0.04 19.80 -1.20
CA ARG A 556 -1.02 20.56 -0.51
C ARG A 556 -1.10 20.19 0.96
N MET A 557 -0.58 21.09 1.79
CA MET A 557 -0.75 21.08 3.25
C MET A 557 -2.24 21.20 3.63
N VAL A 558 -2.70 20.38 4.57
CA VAL A 558 -4.04 20.53 5.19
C VAL A 558 -3.95 21.58 6.31
N PRO A 559 -4.76 22.65 6.30
CA PRO A 559 -4.72 23.67 7.36
C PRO A 559 -5.30 23.15 8.69
N LEU A 560 -4.58 23.38 9.79
CA LEU A 560 -5.10 23.22 11.15
C LEU A 560 -6.02 24.39 11.49
N ALA A 561 -7.23 24.11 11.98
CA ALA A 561 -8.14 25.13 12.48
C ALA A 561 -7.76 25.57 13.92
N PRO A 562 -7.74 26.87 14.24
CA PRO A 562 -7.35 27.35 15.57
C PRO A 562 -8.47 27.19 16.60
N MET A 563 -8.11 26.75 17.80
CA MET A 563 -8.95 26.88 19.00
C MET A 563 -9.21 28.35 19.30
N TYR A 564 -10.46 28.70 19.61
CA TYR A 564 -10.80 29.97 20.27
C TYR A 564 -11.53 29.70 21.58
N THR A 565 -10.97 30.23 22.66
CA THR A 565 -11.54 30.17 24.01
C THR A 565 -11.57 31.59 24.58
N SER A 566 -12.75 32.09 24.92
CA SER A 566 -13.02 32.77 26.20
C SER A 566 -14.47 33.23 26.29
N MET A 567 -15.02 33.20 27.50
CA MET A 567 -16.23 33.94 27.86
C MET A 567 -15.86 35.40 28.15
N GLN A 568 -16.70 36.36 27.74
CA GLN A 568 -17.06 37.48 28.62
C GLN A 568 -18.31 38.23 28.13
N THR A 569 -19.31 38.35 29.01
CA THR A 569 -20.35 39.39 28.92
C THR A 569 -19.83 40.69 29.53
N PRO A 570 -20.37 41.83 29.08
CA PRO A 570 -21.05 42.68 30.06
C PRO A 570 -22.39 43.26 29.55
N LEU A 571 -23.15 43.84 30.48
CA LEU A 571 -24.43 44.51 30.23
C LEU A 571 -24.26 45.79 29.41
N LYS A 572 -25.21 46.07 28.50
CA LYS A 572 -26.17 47.15 28.76
C LYS A 572 -27.50 46.95 28.05
#